data_AF-A0A7W9FWZ7-F1
#
_entry.id   AF-A0A7W9FWZ7-F1
#
_cell.length_a   1.000
_cell.length_b   1.000
_cell.length_c   1.000
_cell.angle_alpha   90.00
_cell.angle_beta   90.00
_cell.angle_gamma   90.00
#
_symmetry.space_group_name_H-M   'P 1'
#
loop_
_entity.id
_entity.type
_entity.pdbx_description
1 polymer ?
#
loop_
_entity_poly.entity_id
_entity_poly.type
_entity_poly.pdbx_seq_one_letter_code
_entity_poly.pdbx_strand_id
1 'polypeptide(L)'
;MRLLSSAAAVAVLALTTPAFAAGQAAAPAPAPQAAPAPAQEADSPEEAAFEAKAEAFGQVMETMAGEMQTAAAQADKTKAKADLDAIQAKYQPQVDAFAEDVQTFAISSGQATPEQLAPAIQQIKGIPADVRGKIDAAAAAPAAAAPATPQ
;
A
#
# COMPACT_ATOMS: atom_id res chain seq x y z
N MET A 1 25.67 -33.41 -16.42
CA MET A 1 25.70 -33.31 -17.90
C MET A 1 24.46 -32.53 -18.31
N ARG A 2 24.58 -31.23 -18.59
CA ARG A 2 24.76 -30.62 -19.93
C ARG A 2 23.63 -30.98 -20.91
N LEU A 3 22.93 -29.94 -21.35
CA LEU A 3 22.46 -29.61 -22.70
C LEU A 3 21.87 -28.18 -22.60
N LEU A 4 22.68 -27.13 -22.48
CA LEU A 4 23.20 -26.29 -23.57
C LEU A 4 22.26 -26.13 -24.78
N SER A 5 21.77 -24.88 -24.90
CA SER A 5 21.78 -24.03 -26.09
C SER A 5 20.99 -24.44 -27.33
N SER A 6 20.14 -23.51 -27.81
CA SER A 6 20.27 -22.94 -29.17
C SER A 6 19.41 -21.68 -29.31
N ALA A 7 20.07 -20.57 -29.63
CA ALA A 7 19.49 -19.36 -30.19
C ALA A 7 19.69 -19.36 -31.71
N ALA A 8 18.75 -18.81 -32.47
CA ALA A 8 18.88 -18.18 -33.80
C ALA A 8 17.46 -18.11 -34.42
N ALA A 9 16.86 -17.00 -34.84
CA ALA A 9 17.28 -15.82 -35.62
C ALA A 9 16.50 -15.80 -36.95
N VAL A 10 16.34 -14.56 -37.44
CA VAL A 10 16.12 -14.14 -38.84
C VAL A 10 14.68 -13.80 -39.26
N ALA A 11 14.52 -12.50 -39.50
CA ALA A 11 13.42 -11.82 -40.15
C ALA A 11 13.26 -12.23 -41.62
N VAL A 12 12.02 -12.19 -42.11
CA VAL A 12 11.74 -12.16 -43.55
C VAL A 12 10.81 -10.99 -43.85
N LEU A 13 11.39 -9.90 -44.36
CA LEU A 13 10.70 -8.96 -45.24
C LEU A 13 10.66 -9.59 -46.64
N ALA A 14 9.46 -9.75 -47.21
CA ALA A 14 9.30 -9.81 -48.67
C ALA A 14 7.88 -9.40 -49.06
N LEU A 15 7.78 -8.22 -49.65
CA LEU A 15 6.62 -7.70 -50.34
C LEU A 15 6.38 -8.48 -51.65
N THR A 16 5.15 -8.92 -51.94
CA THR A 16 4.61 -8.94 -53.31
C THR A 16 3.08 -8.83 -53.30
N THR A 17 2.57 -7.87 -54.07
CA THR A 17 1.16 -7.58 -54.39
C THR A 17 0.56 -8.66 -55.32
N PRO A 18 -0.77 -8.86 -55.33
CA PRO A 18 -1.66 -8.15 -56.27
C PRO A 18 -3.04 -7.87 -55.60
N ALA A 19 -4.04 -7.17 -56.12
CA ALA A 19 -4.38 -6.59 -57.41
C ALA A 19 -5.36 -5.43 -57.10
N PHE A 20 -5.34 -4.38 -57.93
CA PHE A 20 -6.43 -3.41 -57.96
C PHE A 20 -7.72 -4.09 -58.42
N ALA A 21 -8.75 -4.07 -57.56
CA ALA A 21 -10.14 -4.21 -57.97
C ALA A 21 -10.85 -2.91 -57.59
N ALA A 22 -10.93 -1.98 -58.56
CA ALA A 22 -11.82 -0.84 -58.50
C ALA A 22 -13.25 -1.37 -58.69
N GLY A 23 -14.05 -1.33 -57.64
CA GLY A 23 -15.45 -1.79 -57.66
C GLY A 23 -16.29 -1.01 -56.67
N GLN A 24 -17.06 -0.07 -57.23
CA GLN A 24 -18.24 0.57 -56.68
C GLN A 24 -18.13 1.45 -55.43
N ALA A 25 -18.43 2.72 -55.68
CA ALA A 25 -18.86 3.70 -54.70
C ALA A 25 -19.98 3.13 -53.80
N ALA A 26 -19.65 2.99 -52.52
CA ALA A 26 -20.59 3.16 -51.43
C ALA A 26 -20.05 4.34 -50.59
N ALA A 27 -20.93 5.26 -50.23
CA ALA A 27 -20.62 6.44 -49.43
C ALA A 27 -19.80 6.04 -48.17
N PRO A 28 -18.82 6.86 -47.73
CA PRO A 28 -18.10 6.57 -46.51
C PRO A 28 -19.09 6.60 -45.35
N ALA A 29 -19.41 5.43 -44.80
CA ALA A 29 -19.93 5.35 -43.46
C ALA A 29 -18.83 5.93 -42.54
N PRO A 30 -19.17 6.84 -41.60
CA PRO A 30 -18.18 7.34 -40.66
C PRO A 30 -17.59 6.14 -39.92
N ALA A 31 -16.27 5.99 -40.02
CA ALA A 31 -15.55 5.04 -39.19
C ALA A 31 -15.91 5.32 -37.73
N PRO A 32 -16.13 4.30 -36.89
CA PRO A 32 -16.22 4.52 -35.46
C PRO A 32 -14.98 5.30 -35.05
N GLN A 33 -15.16 6.52 -34.54
CA GLN A 33 -14.10 7.16 -33.77
C GLN A 33 -13.70 6.14 -32.72
N ALA A 34 -12.48 5.61 -32.83
CA ALA A 34 -11.86 4.92 -31.73
C ALA A 34 -11.95 5.92 -30.57
N ALA A 35 -12.77 5.60 -29.58
CA ALA A 35 -12.75 6.30 -28.31
C ALA A 35 -11.28 6.33 -27.88
N PRO A 36 -10.76 7.47 -27.40
CA PRO A 36 -9.41 7.50 -26.86
C PRO A 36 -9.32 6.34 -25.87
N ALA A 37 -8.31 5.47 -26.08
CA ALA A 37 -7.95 4.52 -25.04
C ALA A 37 -7.87 5.33 -23.73
N PRO A 38 -8.42 4.82 -22.61
CA PRO A 38 -8.25 5.51 -21.34
C PRO A 38 -6.76 5.78 -21.23
N ALA A 39 -6.38 7.06 -21.15
CA ALA A 39 -5.02 7.41 -20.85
C ALA A 39 -4.75 6.67 -19.55
N GLN A 40 -3.89 5.67 -19.62
CA GLN A 40 -3.39 5.01 -18.43
C GLN A 40 -2.70 6.16 -17.68
N GLU A 41 -3.36 6.66 -16.64
CA GLU A 41 -2.86 7.68 -15.73
C GLU A 41 -1.45 7.20 -15.33
N ALA A 42 -0.45 7.77 -15.98
CA ALA A 42 0.91 7.62 -15.53
C ALA A 42 0.90 8.28 -14.16
N ASP A 43 1.16 7.48 -13.11
CA ASP A 43 1.36 7.93 -11.73
C ASP A 43 1.90 9.36 -11.75
N SER A 44 1.06 10.31 -11.37
CA SER A 44 1.46 11.71 -11.34
C SER A 44 2.66 11.79 -10.38
N PRO A 45 3.63 12.70 -10.60
CA PRO A 45 4.77 12.83 -9.68
C PRO A 45 4.31 13.08 -8.22
N GLU A 46 3.13 13.67 -8.03
CA GLU A 46 2.46 13.82 -6.75
C GLU A 46 1.98 12.48 -6.13
N GLU A 47 1.45 11.56 -6.93
CA GLU A 47 1.03 10.21 -6.49
C GLU A 47 2.25 9.39 -6.04
N ALA A 48 3.32 9.38 -6.85
CA ALA A 48 4.56 8.68 -6.50
C ALA A 48 5.22 9.25 -5.23
N ALA A 49 5.15 10.58 -5.02
CA ALA A 49 5.66 11.22 -3.81
C ALA A 49 4.82 10.86 -2.57
N PHE A 50 3.50 10.74 -2.74
CA PHE A 50 2.61 10.32 -1.66
C PHE A 50 2.81 8.85 -1.29
N GLU A 51 2.98 7.96 -2.27
CA GLU A 51 3.30 6.55 -2.04
C GLU A 51 4.60 6.39 -1.25
N ALA A 52 5.67 7.10 -1.65
CA ALA A 52 6.93 7.08 -0.91
C ALA A 52 6.78 7.56 0.54
N LYS A 53 5.88 8.52 0.79
CA LYS A 53 5.56 8.96 2.15
C LYS A 53 4.78 7.90 2.92
N ALA A 54 3.83 7.21 2.27
CA ALA A 54 3.08 6.11 2.87
C ALA A 54 3.99 4.93 3.25
N GLU A 55 4.95 4.56 2.40
CA GLU A 55 5.96 3.55 2.70
C GLU A 55 6.83 3.96 3.89
N ALA A 56 7.31 5.21 3.92
CA ALA A 56 8.08 5.73 5.04
C ALA A 56 7.28 5.71 6.35
N PHE A 57 5.99 6.07 6.30
CA PHE A 57 5.09 5.97 7.44
C PHE A 57 4.90 4.52 7.90
N GLY A 58 4.80 3.56 6.97
CA GLY A 58 4.78 2.13 7.28
C GLY A 58 5.98 1.70 8.12
N GLN A 59 7.19 2.07 7.72
CA GLN A 59 8.43 1.76 8.46
C GLN A 59 8.45 2.39 9.86
N VAL A 60 7.91 3.61 9.99
CA VAL A 60 7.75 4.29 11.28
C VAL A 60 6.81 3.49 12.19
N MET A 61 5.69 3.00 11.67
CA MET A 61 4.74 2.19 12.44
C MET A 61 5.29 0.81 12.83
N GLU A 62 6.06 0.16 11.95
CA GLU A 62 6.77 -1.07 12.28
C GLU A 62 7.80 -0.85 13.41
N THR A 63 8.55 0.26 13.33
CA THR A 63 9.50 0.64 14.37
C THR A 63 8.79 0.89 15.70
N MET A 64 7.68 1.64 15.69
CA MET A 64 6.86 1.87 16.87
C MET A 64 6.38 0.56 17.48
N ALA A 65 5.84 -0.36 16.66
CA ALA A 65 5.36 -1.66 17.15
C ALA A 65 6.49 -2.46 17.81
N GLY A 66 7.69 -2.48 17.22
CA GLY A 66 8.85 -3.14 17.80
C GLY A 66 9.32 -2.52 19.12
N GLU A 67 9.35 -1.18 19.20
CA GLU A 67 9.67 -0.47 20.45
C GLU A 67 8.62 -0.78 21.53
N MET A 68 7.32 -0.78 21.19
CA MET A 68 6.26 -1.09 22.12
C MET A 68 6.32 -2.56 22.60
N GLN A 69 6.56 -3.52 21.71
CA GLN A 69 6.75 -4.92 22.10
C GLN A 69 7.94 -5.09 23.06
N THR A 70 9.04 -4.40 22.78
CA THR A 70 10.23 -4.41 23.63
C THR A 70 9.94 -3.82 25.01
N ALA A 71 9.22 -2.70 25.07
CA ALA A 71 8.82 -2.08 26.33
C ALA A 71 7.88 -2.99 27.14
N ALA A 72 6.97 -3.68 26.47
CA ALA A 72 6.03 -4.60 27.11
C ALA A 72 6.68 -5.88 27.66
N ALA A 73 7.80 -6.31 27.08
CA ALA A 73 8.56 -7.48 27.55
C ALA A 73 9.32 -7.22 28.87
N GLN A 74 9.35 -5.99 29.36
CA GLN A 74 10.04 -5.67 30.61
C GLN A 74 9.36 -6.34 31.82
N ALA A 75 10.19 -6.87 32.73
CA ALA A 75 9.71 -7.52 33.95
C ALA A 75 9.01 -6.55 34.90
N ASP A 76 9.46 -5.30 34.95
CA ASP A 76 8.81 -4.23 35.71
C ASP A 76 7.58 -3.72 34.94
N LYS A 77 6.39 -4.16 35.38
CA LYS A 77 5.10 -3.79 34.80
C LYS A 77 4.80 -2.29 34.88
N THR A 78 5.34 -1.58 35.88
CA THR A 78 5.14 -0.13 36.05
C THR A 78 6.01 0.61 35.04
N LYS A 79 7.28 0.20 34.91
CA LYS A 79 8.19 0.75 33.90
C LYS A 79 7.72 0.45 32.48
N ALA A 80 7.25 -0.78 32.22
CA ALA A 80 6.68 -1.16 30.93
C ALA A 80 5.55 -0.21 30.50
N LYS A 81 4.61 0.10 31.41
CA LYS A 81 3.53 1.06 31.13
C LYS A 81 4.07 2.45 30.80
N ALA A 82 4.94 2.99 31.64
CA ALA A 82 5.50 4.32 31.44
C ALA A 82 6.27 4.45 30.11
N ASP A 83 7.05 3.43 29.75
CA ASP A 83 7.78 3.41 28.48
C ASP A 83 6.82 3.29 27.29
N LEU A 84 5.74 2.50 27.40
CA LEU A 84 4.71 2.39 26.38
C LEU A 84 3.95 3.71 26.15
N ASP A 85 3.62 4.43 27.22
CA ASP A 85 3.00 5.76 27.14
C ASP A 85 3.95 6.77 26.48
N ALA A 86 5.24 6.72 26.82
CA ALA A 86 6.27 7.56 26.21
C ALA A 86 6.45 7.26 24.71
N ILE A 87 6.44 5.98 24.32
CA ILE A 87 6.50 5.56 22.92
C ILE A 87 5.26 6.06 22.16
N GLN A 88 4.07 5.88 22.71
CA GLN A 88 2.84 6.38 22.07
C GLN A 88 2.91 7.90 21.86
N ALA A 89 3.30 8.66 22.89
CA ALA A 89 3.45 10.11 22.80
C ALA A 89 4.51 10.55 21.77
N LYS A 90 5.59 9.78 21.59
CA LYS A 90 6.63 10.02 20.60
C LYS A 90 6.12 9.89 19.16
N TYR A 91 5.25 8.92 18.88
CA TYR A 91 4.77 8.65 17.51
C TYR A 91 3.46 9.34 17.15
N GLN A 92 2.64 9.73 18.13
CA GLN A 92 1.35 10.38 17.87
C GLN A 92 1.44 11.58 16.90
N PRO A 93 2.42 12.51 17.01
CA PRO A 93 2.52 13.63 16.08
C PRO A 93 2.79 13.21 14.63
N GLN A 94 3.52 12.11 14.43
CA GLN A 94 3.85 11.59 13.10
C GLN A 94 2.64 10.94 12.45
N VAL A 95 1.82 10.22 13.24
CA VAL A 95 0.55 9.66 12.78
C VAL A 95 -0.46 10.74 12.46
N ASP A 96 -0.55 11.76 13.31
CA ASP A 96 -1.45 12.90 13.10
C ASP A 96 -1.07 13.65 11.79
N ALA A 97 0.23 13.91 11.57
CA ALA A 97 0.72 14.52 10.34
C ALA A 97 0.44 13.66 9.10
N PHE A 98 0.68 12.35 9.17
CA PHE A 98 0.36 11.45 8.05
C PHE A 98 -1.14 11.42 7.73
N ALA A 99 -1.99 11.44 8.76
CA ALA A 99 -3.44 11.49 8.57
C ALA A 99 -3.88 12.81 7.88
N GLU A 100 -3.26 13.93 8.22
CA GLU A 100 -3.47 15.22 7.53
C GLU A 100 -2.98 15.17 6.07
N ASP A 101 -1.85 14.52 5.81
CA ASP A 101 -1.32 14.31 4.46
C ASP A 101 -2.28 13.45 3.61
N VAL A 102 -2.81 12.35 4.16
CA VAL A 102 -3.81 11.48 3.50
C VAL A 102 -5.07 12.27 3.17
N GLN A 103 -5.56 13.06 4.14
CA GLN A 103 -6.73 13.90 3.91
C GLN A 103 -6.49 14.89 2.77
N THR A 104 -5.36 15.59 2.82
CA THR A 104 -4.98 16.60 1.83
C THR A 104 -4.87 15.99 0.44
N PHE A 105 -4.16 14.88 0.32
CA PHE A 105 -3.92 14.18 -0.93
C PHE A 105 -5.23 13.68 -1.57
N ALA A 106 -6.10 13.03 -0.80
CA ALA A 106 -7.34 12.47 -1.32
C ALA A 106 -8.35 13.57 -1.72
N ILE A 107 -8.36 14.72 -1.02
CA ILE A 107 -9.17 15.88 -1.41
C ILE A 107 -8.61 16.55 -2.67
N SER A 108 -7.29 16.80 -2.73
CA SER A 108 -6.66 17.47 -3.87
C SER A 108 -6.76 16.67 -5.16
N SER A 109 -6.76 15.34 -5.03
CA SER A 109 -6.90 14.41 -6.16
C SER A 109 -8.36 14.17 -6.56
N GLY A 110 -9.33 14.77 -5.85
CA GLY A 110 -10.75 14.60 -6.11
C GLY A 110 -11.29 13.19 -5.80
N GLN A 111 -10.53 12.36 -5.08
CA GLN A 111 -10.89 10.97 -4.77
C GLN A 111 -11.97 10.86 -3.69
N ALA A 112 -11.99 11.81 -2.74
CA ALA A 112 -12.97 11.81 -1.64
C ALA A 112 -13.22 13.21 -1.07
N THR A 113 -14.39 13.41 -0.47
CA THR A 113 -14.69 14.61 0.31
C THR A 113 -14.16 14.48 1.75
N PRO A 114 -13.99 15.61 2.49
CA PRO A 114 -13.57 15.57 3.89
C PRO A 114 -14.46 14.68 4.76
N GLU A 115 -15.77 14.66 4.51
CA GLU A 115 -16.73 13.85 5.28
C GLU A 115 -16.55 12.36 5.04
N GLN A 116 -16.19 11.96 3.81
CA GLN A 116 -15.91 10.58 3.45
C GLN A 116 -14.60 10.08 4.07
N LEU A 117 -13.61 10.97 4.24
CA LEU A 117 -12.31 10.64 4.81
C LEU A 117 -12.28 10.66 6.34
N ALA A 118 -13.16 11.43 6.98
CA ALA A 118 -13.20 11.57 8.44
C ALA A 118 -13.03 10.24 9.22
N PRO A 119 -13.77 9.14 8.92
CA PRO A 119 -13.59 7.88 9.64
C PRO A 119 -12.21 7.24 9.39
N ALA A 120 -11.69 7.31 8.17
CA ALA A 120 -10.37 6.77 7.83
C ALA A 120 -9.26 7.55 8.54
N ILE A 121 -9.36 8.87 8.59
CA ILE A 121 -8.42 9.73 9.35
C ILE A 121 -8.45 9.37 10.83
N GLN A 122 -9.63 9.22 11.43
CA GLN A 122 -9.72 8.79 12.83
C GLN A 122 -9.13 7.40 13.06
N GLN A 123 -9.30 6.47 12.11
CA GLN A 123 -8.69 5.15 12.18
C GLN A 123 -7.16 5.23 12.16
N ILE A 124 -6.59 6.03 11.25
CA ILE A 124 -5.13 6.24 11.16
C ILE A 124 -4.61 6.78 12.49
N LYS A 125 -5.25 7.83 13.02
CA LYS A 125 -4.87 8.45 14.31
C LYS A 125 -4.99 7.48 15.50
N GLY A 126 -5.86 6.48 15.40
CA GLY A 126 -6.06 5.45 16.42
C GLY A 126 -5.04 4.30 16.40
N ILE A 127 -4.21 4.17 15.36
CA ILE A 127 -3.28 3.03 15.21
C ILE A 127 -2.36 2.85 16.44
N PRO A 128 -1.70 3.89 16.99
CA PRO A 128 -0.85 3.71 18.17
C PRO A 128 -1.59 3.16 19.39
N ALA A 129 -2.84 3.57 19.58
CA ALA A 129 -3.67 3.09 20.68
C ALA A 129 -4.16 1.64 20.46
N ASP A 130 -4.49 1.27 19.22
CA ASP A 130 -4.83 -0.12 18.88
C ASP A 130 -3.66 -1.07 19.11
N VAL A 131 -2.46 -0.70 18.68
CA VAL A 131 -1.23 -1.48 18.93
C VAL A 131 -1.00 -1.66 20.42
N ARG A 132 -1.15 -0.59 21.21
CA ARG A 132 -1.05 -0.64 22.67
C ARG A 132 -2.07 -1.62 23.27
N GLY A 133 -3.33 -1.52 22.86
CA GLY A 133 -4.41 -2.40 23.33
C GLY A 133 -4.15 -3.87 23.01
N LYS A 134 -3.64 -4.18 21.82
CA LYS A 134 -3.24 -5.54 21.41
C LYS A 134 -2.11 -6.09 22.29
N ILE A 135 -1.13 -5.26 22.62
CA ILE A 135 -0.02 -5.63 23.51
C ILE A 135 -0.52 -5.92 24.92
N ASP A 136 -1.39 -5.07 25.46
CA ASP A 136 -1.99 -5.30 26.79
C ASP A 136 -2.85 -6.57 26.82
N ALA A 137 -3.62 -6.84 25.76
CA ALA A 137 -4.39 -8.08 25.63
C ALA A 137 -3.50 -9.33 25.57
N ALA A 138 -2.38 -9.27 24.82
CA ALA A 138 -1.41 -10.36 24.75
C ALA A 138 -0.72 -10.61 26.11
N ALA A 139 -0.41 -9.54 26.86
CA ALA A 139 0.18 -9.64 28.20
C ALA A 139 -0.78 -10.19 29.26
N ALA A 140 -2.09 -10.04 29.05
CA ALA A 140 -3.14 -10.57 29.92
C ALA A 140 -3.56 -12.00 29.57
N ALA A 141 -3.13 -12.54 28.42
CA ALA A 141 -3.43 -13.90 28.03
C ALA A 141 -2.80 -14.88 29.05
N PRO A 142 -3.56 -15.82 29.63
CA PRO A 142 -3.00 -16.83 30.50
C PRO A 142 -1.99 -17.65 29.69
N ALA A 143 -0.79 -17.86 30.23
CA ALA A 143 0.16 -18.81 29.67
C ALA A 143 -0.53 -20.17 29.64
N ALA A 144 -0.94 -20.62 28.45
CA ALA A 144 -1.52 -21.94 28.27
C ALA A 144 -0.54 -22.94 28.90
N ALA A 145 -0.99 -23.64 29.93
CA ALA A 145 -0.21 -24.66 30.60
C ALA A 145 0.35 -25.60 29.53
N ALA A 146 1.67 -25.80 29.54
CA ALA A 146 2.33 -26.74 28.65
C ALA A 146 1.56 -28.08 28.69
N PRO A 147 1.30 -28.72 27.54
CA PRO A 147 0.60 -30.00 27.53
C PRO A 147 1.38 -30.98 28.41
N ALA A 148 0.74 -31.47 29.47
CA ALA A 148 1.30 -32.52 30.29
C ALA A 148 1.51 -33.75 29.39
N THR A 149 2.76 -34.10 29.12
CA THR A 149 3.13 -35.34 28.45
C THR A 149 2.59 -36.51 29.27
N PRO A 150 1.69 -37.36 28.74
CA PRO A 150 1.31 -38.60 29.41
C PRO A 150 2.54 -39.51 29.51
N GLN A 151 2.79 -40.06 30.70
CA GLN A 151 3.80 -41.09 30.92
C GLN A 151 3.36 -42.45 30.40
#